data_AF-A0A9D6PP20-F1
#
_entry.id   AF-A0A9D6PP20-F1
#
_cell.length_a   1.000
_cell.length_b   1.000
_cell.length_c   1.000
_cell.angle_alpha   90.00
_cell.angle_beta   90.00
_cell.angle_gamma   90.00
#
_symmetry.space_group_name_H-M   'P 1'
#
loop_
_entity.id
_entity.type
_entity.pdbx_description
1 polymer ?
#
loop_
_entity_poly.entity_id
_entity_poly.type
_entity_poly.pdbx_seq_one_letter_code
_entity_poly.pdbx_strand_id
1 'polypeptide(L)'
;MPKPEDYSERKVQLAGWPVNIVTYRLGSIYYTTIDNTDPGAWVVKAQGATKAEAESKALNEAEALLEKVKKSKPPTGCTSVPGF
;
A
#
# COMPACT_ATOMS: atom_id res chain seq x y z
N MET A 1 -8.59 10.21 24.04
CA MET A 1 -8.62 9.82 22.60
C MET A 1 -7.34 10.34 21.96
N PRO A 2 -6.42 9.48 21.48
CA PRO A 2 -5.22 9.95 20.81
C PRO A 2 -5.62 10.61 19.48
N LYS A 3 -5.21 11.86 19.27
CA LYS A 3 -5.39 12.55 18.00
C LYS A 3 -4.27 12.10 17.06
N PRO A 4 -4.56 11.82 15.77
CA PRO A 4 -3.50 11.61 14.80
C PRO A 4 -2.75 12.93 14.60
N GLU A 5 -1.47 12.91 14.91
CA GLU A 5 -0.51 14.00 14.69
C GLU A 5 0.29 13.68 13.42
N ASP A 6 0.84 14.69 12.74
CA ASP A 6 1.65 14.49 11.52
C ASP A 6 0.99 13.61 10.45
N TYR A 7 -0.31 13.80 10.22
CA TYR A 7 -1.02 13.10 9.15
C TYR A 7 -0.47 13.54 7.78
N SER A 8 -0.03 12.57 6.99
CA SER A 8 0.45 12.76 5.63
C SER A 8 -0.11 11.65 4.75
N GLU A 9 -0.80 12.03 3.70
CA GLU A 9 -1.24 11.12 2.64
C GLU A 9 -0.54 11.47 1.33
N ARG A 10 -0.13 10.45 0.58
CA ARG A 10 0.35 10.64 -0.78
C ARG A 10 0.01 9.44 -1.65
N LYS A 11 -0.36 9.72 -2.89
CA LYS A 11 -0.55 8.69 -3.91
C LYS A 11 0.72 8.60 -4.73
N VAL A 12 1.25 7.39 -4.84
CA VAL A 12 2.45 7.10 -5.63
C VAL A 12 2.20 5.88 -6.50
N GLN A 13 2.88 5.81 -7.63
CA GLN A 13 2.85 4.62 -8.48
C GLN A 13 4.01 3.71 -8.11
N LEU A 14 3.72 2.52 -7.62
CA LEU A 14 4.71 1.49 -7.35
C LEU A 14 4.53 0.35 -8.35
N ALA A 15 5.59 0.02 -9.08
CA ALA A 15 5.60 -1.04 -10.09
C ALA A 15 4.46 -0.94 -11.14
N GLY A 16 4.03 0.29 -11.46
CA GLY A 16 2.93 0.56 -12.41
C GLY A 16 1.52 0.53 -11.80
N TRP A 17 1.40 0.38 -10.48
CA TRP A 17 0.12 0.37 -9.76
C TRP A 17 -0.05 1.60 -8.88
N PRO A 18 -1.22 2.25 -8.90
CA PRO A 18 -1.51 3.37 -8.00
C PRO A 18 -1.68 2.84 -6.57
N VAL A 19 -0.77 3.23 -5.69
CA VAL A 19 -0.87 2.98 -4.26
C VAL A 19 -1.00 4.29 -3.49
N ASN A 20 -1.69 4.23 -2.38
CA ASN A 20 -1.86 5.33 -1.46
C ASN A 20 -1.08 5.02 -0.18
N ILE A 21 -0.22 5.96 0.23
CA ILE A 21 0.60 5.85 1.42
C ILE A 21 0.11 6.90 2.40
N VAL A 22 -0.34 6.45 3.56
CA VAL A 22 -0.84 7.26 4.65
C VAL A 22 0.02 7.02 5.88
N THR A 23 0.74 8.05 6.31
CA THR A 23 1.54 8.02 7.53
C THR A 23 0.95 8.99 8.54
N TYR A 24 0.79 8.54 9.77
CA TYR A 24 0.34 9.39 10.88
C TYR A 24 0.97 8.92 12.18
N ARG A 25 1.13 9.84 13.12
CA ARG A 25 1.64 9.55 14.46
C ARG A 25 0.48 9.49 15.45
N LEU A 26 0.45 8.44 16.27
CA LEU A 26 -0.43 8.38 17.44
C LEU A 26 0.43 8.28 18.70
N GLY A 27 0.51 9.39 19.43
CA GLY A 27 1.29 9.49 20.65
C GLY A 27 2.79 9.29 20.40
N SER A 28 3.32 8.12 20.77
CA SER A 28 4.75 7.79 20.60
C SER A 28 5.04 6.83 19.45
N ILE A 29 4.01 6.43 18.69
CA ILE A 29 4.14 5.42 17.64
C ILE A 29 3.78 6.06 16.29
N TYR A 30 4.61 5.79 15.29
CA TYR A 30 4.33 6.11 13.90
C TYR A 30 3.61 4.95 13.24
N TYR A 31 2.49 5.25 12.59
CA TYR A 31 1.70 4.33 11.80
C TYR A 31 1.87 4.69 10.34
N THR A 32 2.19 3.70 9.51
CA THR A 32 2.21 3.84 8.06
C THR A 32 1.29 2.80 7.47
N THR A 33 0.37 3.24 6.63
CA THR A 33 -0.59 2.43 5.91
C THR A 33 -0.33 2.59 4.43
N ILE A 34 -0.26 1.49 3.69
CA ILE A 34 -0.13 1.50 2.24
C ILE A 34 -1.32 0.71 1.70
N ASP A 35 -2.17 1.33 0.89
CA ASP A 35 -3.33 0.69 0.26
C ASP A 35 -3.23 0.76 -1.27
N ASN A 36 -3.67 -0.28 -1.96
CA ASN A 36 -3.75 -0.34 -3.42
C ASN A 36 -5.20 -0.16 -3.90
N THR A 37 -5.42 0.65 -4.94
CA THR A 37 -6.77 1.07 -5.38
C THR A 37 -7.36 0.23 -6.55
N ASP A 38 -6.65 -0.79 -7.08
CA ASP A 38 -7.08 -1.61 -8.26
C ASP A 38 -7.70 -3.00 -7.88
N PRO A 39 -8.39 -3.77 -8.77
CA PRO A 39 -8.99 -5.05 -8.41
C PRO A 39 -7.92 -6.06 -8.01
N GLY A 40 -7.84 -6.35 -6.71
CA GLY A 40 -6.68 -6.95 -6.04
C GLY A 40 -6.20 -6.14 -4.83
N ALA A 41 -6.92 -5.07 -4.47
CA ALA A 41 -6.67 -4.19 -3.34
C ALA A 41 -6.17 -4.92 -2.09
N TRP A 42 -4.92 -4.67 -1.76
CA TRP A 42 -4.28 -5.11 -0.54
C TRP A 42 -3.90 -3.88 0.28
N VAL A 43 -3.90 -4.04 1.60
CA VAL A 43 -3.51 -2.99 2.54
C VAL A 43 -2.44 -3.52 3.47
N VAL A 44 -1.35 -2.77 3.57
CA VAL A 44 -0.29 -2.99 4.54
C VAL A 44 -0.41 -1.95 5.61
N LYS A 45 -0.22 -2.38 6.85
CA LYS A 45 -0.16 -1.49 8.00
C LYS A 45 1.10 -1.85 8.77
N ALA A 46 1.97 -0.88 8.96
CA ALA A 46 3.14 -1.03 9.81
C ALA A 46 3.13 0.05 10.89
N GLN A 47 3.75 -0.30 12.01
CA GLN A 47 3.96 0.58 13.13
C GLN A 47 5.40 0.52 13.61
N GLY A 48 5.92 1.64 14.09
CA GLY A 48 7.30 1.75 14.57
C GLY A 48 7.44 2.87 15.60
N ALA A 49 8.50 2.78 16.41
CA ALA A 49 8.87 3.84 17.35
C ALA A 49 9.37 5.11 16.62
N THR A 50 9.82 4.95 15.38
CA THR A 50 10.26 6.05 14.51
C THR A 50 9.60 5.93 13.14
N LYS A 51 9.49 7.08 12.45
CA LYS A 51 8.96 7.15 11.09
C LYS A 51 9.71 6.22 10.13
N ALA A 52 11.04 6.25 10.16
CA ALA A 52 11.89 5.44 9.30
C ALA A 52 11.71 3.92 9.51
N GLU A 53 11.54 3.48 10.76
CA GLU A 53 11.27 2.07 11.05
C GLU A 53 9.89 1.63 10.57
N ALA A 54 8.86 2.46 10.79
CA ALA A 54 7.50 2.20 10.32
C ALA A 54 7.44 2.15 8.79
N GLU A 55 8.10 3.08 8.11
CA GLU A 55 8.20 3.12 6.65
C GLU A 55 8.93 1.89 6.10
N SER A 56 10.07 1.51 6.68
CA SER A 56 10.85 0.35 6.23
C SER A 56 10.06 -0.96 6.37
N LYS A 57 9.34 -1.13 7.49
CA LYS A 57 8.46 -2.30 7.70
C LYS A 57 7.29 -2.31 6.71
N ALA A 58 6.65 -1.16 6.50
CA ALA A 58 5.54 -1.05 5.54
C ALA A 58 6.00 -1.36 4.11
N LEU A 59 7.17 -0.86 3.71
CA LEU A 59 7.72 -1.10 2.38
C LEU A 59 8.07 -2.58 2.16
N ASN A 60 8.68 -3.24 3.15
CA ASN A 60 9.03 -4.66 3.04
C ASN A 60 7.77 -5.54 2.89
N GLU A 61 6.75 -5.30 3.72
CA GLU A 61 5.46 -6.01 3.64
C GLU A 61 4.74 -5.71 2.31
N ALA A 62 4.78 -4.46 1.84
CA ALA A 62 4.23 -4.04 0.57
C ALA A 62 4.92 -4.73 -0.62
N GLU A 63 6.24 -4.86 -0.56
CA GLU A 63 7.03 -5.57 -1.57
C GLU A 63 6.67 -7.06 -1.62
N ALA A 64 6.60 -7.72 -0.46
CA ALA A 64 6.21 -9.13 -0.36
C ALA A 64 4.78 -9.39 -0.88
N LEU A 65 3.86 -8.45 -0.70
CA LEU A 65 2.51 -8.53 -1.26
C LEU A 65 2.50 -8.25 -2.75
N LEU A 66 3.27 -7.28 -3.24
CA LEU A 66 3.45 -7.02 -4.66
C LEU A 66 3.97 -8.26 -5.40
N GLU A 67 4.92 -9.00 -4.82
CA GLU A 67 5.40 -10.27 -5.39
C GLU A 67 4.29 -11.33 -5.50
N LYS A 68 3.43 -11.43 -4.48
CA LYS A 68 2.27 -12.33 -4.50
C LYS A 68 1.23 -11.89 -5.52
N VAL A 69 0.91 -10.60 -5.58
CA VAL A 69 -0.07 -10.03 -6.53
C VAL A 69 0.43 -10.14 -7.97
N LYS A 70 1.72 -9.95 -8.22
CA LYS A 70 2.35 -10.17 -9.53
C LYS A 70 2.19 -11.61 -10.00
N LYS A 71 2.28 -12.58 -9.09
CA LYS A 71 2.01 -14.00 -9.38
C LYS A 71 0.51 -14.29 -9.62
N SER A 72 -0.37 -13.55 -8.97
CA SER A 72 -1.82 -13.75 -9.07
C SER A 72 -2.47 -13.10 -10.30
N LYS A 73 -1.75 -12.29 -11.09
CA LYS A 73 -2.23 -11.90 -12.42
C LYS A 73 -1.82 -12.97 -13.46
N PRO A 74 -2.75 -13.74 -14.05
CA PRO A 74 -2.60 -14.09 -15.46
C PRO A 74 -2.48 -12.79 -16.27
N PRO A 75 -1.86 -12.80 -17.47
CA PRO A 75 -1.82 -11.61 -18.32
C PRO A 75 -3.25 -11.09 -18.45
N THR A 76 -3.42 -9.77 -18.45
CA THR A 76 -4.69 -9.12 -18.75
C THR A 76 -5.08 -9.45 -20.20
N GLY A 77 -5.61 -10.66 -20.40
CA GLY A 77 -6.45 -11.06 -21.51
C GLY A 77 -7.88 -10.70 -21.17
N CYS A 78 -8.16 -9.40 -21.05
CA CYS A 78 -9.49 -8.88 -21.34
C CYS A 78 -9.33 -7.97 -22.56
N THR A 79 -8.86 -8.55 -23.67
CA THR A 79 -9.01 -7.96 -24.99
C THR A 79 -10.18 -8.67 -25.65
N SER A 80 -11.21 -7.87 -25.95
CA SER A 80 -12.33 -8.12 -26.83
C SER A 80 -13.24 -9.31 -26.48
N VAL A 81 -14.46 -9.00 -26.06
CA VAL A 81 -15.61 -9.71 -26.63
C VAL A 81 -15.63 -9.39 -28.13
N PRO A 82 -15.49 -10.34 -29.07
CA PRO A 82 -16.07 -10.16 -30.38
C PRO A 82 -17.54 -10.55 -30.24
N GLY A 83 -18.43 -9.64 -30.59
CA GLY A 83 -19.84 -9.97 -30.71
C GLY A 83 -20.04 -11.16 -31.65
N PHE A 84 -20.91 -12.07 -31.25
CA PHE A 84 -21.70 -12.93 -32.12
C PHE A 84 -22.99 -13.30 -31.37
#